data_AF-A0A847HTS0-F1
#
_entry.id   AF-A0A847HTS0-F1
#
_cell.length_a   1.000
_cell.length_b   1.000
_cell.length_c   1.000
_cell.angle_alpha   90.00
_cell.angle_beta   90.00
_cell.angle_gamma   90.00
#
_symmetry.space_group_name_H-M   'P 1'
#
loop_
_entity.id
_entity.type
_entity.pdbx_description
1 polymer ?
#
loop_
_entity_poly.entity_id
_entity_poly.type
_entity_poly.pdbx_seq_one_letter_code
_entity_poly.pdbx_strand_id
1 'polypeptide(L)'
;MALVGGAATARLVAPGHVAARGARLVRVGLVAGAALLMGAALLEVAVTLKAVLGRLEPELYRRYLGATRHGEMARLRLAVAPAAAAVGVLLTLPRARLWPRAARGVGDALLAALCLALLYTFGLLSHAAAMGGAAPLWADLVHLVAAAAWAGPVVYLALLGLGPRAAPASGGAPARAATAAQRAVARVSRIGTVAVAVLLLTGAFNALTHASEPAVFATSAYGRSLWLKLALFALVLVVAAGNAFAWLPRFLRTHDPRPLLRSMRLEAALLVALFVVTGFLTTAALPHGADASTDALENLRRSLAALGF
;
A
#
# COMPACT_ATOMS: atom_id res chain seq x y z
N MET A 1 -0.06 2.17 -4.37
CA MET A 1 -0.63 2.48 -3.03
C MET A 1 -1.72 3.56 -3.04
N ALA A 2 -1.51 4.74 -3.64
CA ALA A 2 -2.54 5.81 -3.65
C ALA A 2 -3.89 5.37 -4.24
N LEU A 3 -3.90 4.74 -5.42
CA LEU A 3 -5.12 4.25 -6.08
C LEU A 3 -5.87 3.21 -5.23
N VAL A 4 -5.19 2.14 -4.81
CA VAL A 4 -5.76 1.08 -3.96
C VAL A 4 -6.23 1.62 -2.61
N GLY A 5 -5.44 2.50 -2.01
CA GLY A 5 -5.76 3.16 -0.75
C GLY A 5 -7.00 4.04 -0.83
N GLY A 6 -7.16 4.80 -1.91
CA GLY A 6 -8.35 5.62 -2.15
C GLY A 6 -9.61 4.77 -2.30
N ALA A 7 -9.51 3.67 -3.05
CA ALA A 7 -10.58 2.69 -3.23
C ALA A 7 -11.01 2.06 -1.89
N ALA A 8 -10.05 1.54 -1.12
CA ALA A 8 -10.30 0.95 0.19
C ALA A 8 -10.92 1.95 1.17
N THR A 9 -10.39 3.18 1.24
CA THR A 9 -10.87 4.22 2.16
C THR A 9 -12.32 4.62 1.88
N ALA A 10 -12.66 4.79 0.60
CA ALA A 10 -13.97 5.28 0.17
C ALA A 10 -15.10 4.28 0.42
N ARG A 11 -14.80 2.98 0.45
CA ARG A 11 -15.80 1.91 0.43
C ARG A 11 -15.77 1.05 1.69
N LEU A 12 -14.59 0.57 2.06
CA LEU A 12 -14.43 -0.42 3.13
C LEU A 12 -14.25 0.25 4.48
N VAL A 13 -13.55 1.38 4.53
CA VAL A 13 -13.03 1.91 5.80
C VAL A 13 -13.77 3.14 6.32
N ALA A 14 -14.07 4.13 5.48
CA ALA A 14 -14.65 5.40 5.93
C ALA A 14 -15.80 5.95 5.03
N PRO A 15 -16.75 5.12 4.56
CA PRO A 15 -17.71 5.53 3.53
C PRO A 15 -18.55 6.75 3.96
N GLY A 16 -19.02 6.79 5.21
CA GLY A 16 -19.83 7.90 5.73
C GLY A 16 -19.07 9.23 5.92
N HIS A 17 -17.78 9.16 6.27
CA HIS A 17 -16.93 10.35 6.44
C HIS A 17 -16.49 10.92 5.09
N VAL A 18 -16.10 10.06 4.15
CA VAL A 18 -15.73 10.41 2.77
C VAL A 18 -16.93 11.04 2.05
N ALA A 19 -18.12 10.46 2.21
CA ALA A 19 -19.38 10.96 1.69
C ALA A 19 -19.73 12.40 2.12
N ALA A 20 -19.25 12.85 3.28
CA ALA A 20 -19.60 14.15 3.85
C ALA A 20 -18.58 15.27 3.53
N ARG A 21 -17.28 14.95 3.42
CA ARG A 21 -16.22 15.96 3.29
C ARG A 21 -15.23 15.74 2.13
N GLY A 22 -15.25 14.56 1.51
CA GLY A 22 -14.06 14.01 0.85
C GLY A 22 -14.21 13.39 -0.54
N ALA A 23 -15.42 13.27 -1.07
CA ALA A 23 -15.64 12.56 -2.34
C ALA A 23 -14.87 13.15 -3.53
N ARG A 24 -14.64 14.48 -3.57
CA ARG A 24 -13.78 15.10 -4.60
C ARG A 24 -12.32 14.69 -4.43
N LEU A 25 -11.78 14.77 -3.21
CA LEU A 25 -10.39 14.41 -2.93
C LEU A 25 -10.12 12.93 -3.21
N VAL A 26 -11.06 12.05 -2.85
CA VAL A 26 -11.00 10.63 -3.20
C VAL A 26 -10.96 10.43 -4.72
N ARG A 27 -11.89 11.04 -5.47
CA ARG A 27 -11.91 10.94 -6.93
C ARG A 27 -10.63 11.47 -7.57
N VAL A 28 -10.15 12.64 -7.13
CA VAL A 28 -8.87 13.20 -7.61
C VAL A 28 -7.73 12.25 -7.30
N GLY A 29 -7.66 11.71 -6.08
CA GLY A 29 -6.59 10.77 -5.71
C GLY A 29 -6.68 9.42 -6.45
N LEU A 30 -7.87 8.93 -6.79
CA LEU A 30 -8.04 7.75 -7.65
C LEU A 30 -7.49 8.02 -9.06
N VAL A 31 -7.92 9.12 -9.69
CA VAL A 31 -7.48 9.49 -11.04
C VAL A 31 -5.99 9.80 -11.08
N ALA A 32 -5.50 10.63 -10.16
CA ALA A 32 -4.08 10.94 -10.04
C ALA A 32 -3.25 9.69 -9.70
N GLY A 33 -3.75 8.82 -8.83
CA GLY A 33 -3.10 7.55 -8.50
C GLY A 33 -2.97 6.60 -9.68
N ALA A 34 -3.99 6.53 -10.54
CA ALA A 34 -3.93 5.77 -11.79
C ALA A 34 -2.95 6.41 -12.79
N ALA A 35 -3.04 7.73 -13.00
CA ALA A 35 -2.13 8.45 -13.90
C ALA A 35 -0.66 8.31 -13.48
N LEU A 36 -0.37 8.44 -12.18
CA LEU A 36 0.96 8.23 -11.62
C LEU A 36 1.44 6.79 -11.81
N LEU A 37 0.58 5.80 -11.59
CA LEU A 37 0.93 4.39 -11.80
C LEU A 37 1.22 4.09 -13.28
N MET A 38 0.41 4.63 -14.19
CA MET A 38 0.61 4.50 -15.63
C MET A 38 1.92 5.16 -16.07
N GLY A 39 2.16 6.39 -15.62
CA GLY A 39 3.40 7.12 -15.92
C GLY A 39 4.63 6.39 -15.37
N ALA A 40 4.56 5.88 -14.13
CA ALA A 40 5.63 5.10 -13.53
C ALA A 40 5.91 3.80 -14.31
N ALA A 41 4.87 3.08 -14.73
CA ALA A 41 5.04 1.84 -15.50
C ALA A 41 5.71 2.09 -16.87
N LEU A 42 5.34 3.18 -17.55
CA LEU A 42 5.99 3.57 -18.81
C LEU A 42 7.44 4.02 -18.59
N LEU A 43 7.68 4.82 -17.55
CA LEU A 43 9.00 5.29 -17.19
C LEU A 43 9.92 4.13 -16.82
N GLU A 44 9.44 3.15 -16.06
CA GLU A 44 10.17 1.95 -15.66
C GLU A 44 10.65 1.15 -16.88
N VAL A 45 9.77 0.93 -17.87
CA VAL A 45 10.14 0.28 -19.13
C VAL A 45 11.17 1.11 -19.91
N ALA A 46 10.99 2.43 -19.97
CA ALA A 46 11.91 3.32 -20.69
C ALA A 46 13.31 3.34 -20.04
N VAL A 47 13.38 3.44 -18.72
CA VAL A 47 14.62 3.40 -17.94
C VAL A 47 15.32 2.05 -18.12
N THR A 48 14.58 0.95 -18.04
CA THR A 48 15.14 -0.40 -18.22
C THR A 48 15.71 -0.59 -19.62
N LEU A 49 14.98 -0.18 -20.66
CA LEU A 49 15.46 -0.25 -22.04
C LEU A 49 16.72 0.60 -22.25
N LYS A 50 16.73 1.83 -21.73
CA LYS A 50 17.91 2.70 -21.82
C LYS A 50 19.11 2.10 -21.09
N ALA A 51 18.89 1.50 -19.92
CA ALA A 51 19.95 0.87 -19.14
C ALA A 51 20.56 -0.35 -19.84
N VAL A 52 19.74 -1.17 -20.50
CA VAL A 52 20.20 -2.42 -21.14
C VAL A 52 20.77 -2.17 -22.54
N LEU A 53 20.13 -1.30 -23.33
CA LEU A 53 20.42 -1.16 -24.76
C LEU A 53 21.09 0.17 -25.12
N GLY A 54 21.26 1.09 -24.16
CA GLY A 54 21.88 2.40 -24.35
C GLY A 54 21.06 3.41 -25.17
N ARG A 55 19.95 2.98 -25.78
CA ARG A 55 19.11 3.78 -26.67
C ARG A 55 17.62 3.53 -26.44
N LEU A 56 16.81 4.52 -26.81
CA LEU A 56 15.34 4.49 -26.71
C LEU A 56 14.75 4.72 -28.11
N GLU A 57 14.37 3.63 -28.76
CA GLU A 57 13.69 3.66 -30.06
C GLU A 57 12.22 3.23 -29.90
N PRO A 58 11.25 3.89 -30.56
CA PRO A 58 9.84 3.56 -30.42
C PRO A 58 9.48 2.11 -30.78
N GLU A 59 10.15 1.54 -31.78
CA GLU A 59 9.93 0.17 -32.23
C GLU A 59 10.42 -0.84 -31.19
N LEU A 60 11.58 -0.58 -30.61
CA LEU A 60 12.17 -1.40 -29.55
C LEU A 60 11.31 -1.35 -28.28
N TYR A 61 10.77 -0.18 -27.95
CA TYR A 61 9.85 0.02 -26.83
C TYR A 61 8.57 -0.80 -27.01
N ARG A 62 7.95 -0.75 -28.20
CA ARG A 62 6.74 -1.52 -28.52
C ARG A 62 7.01 -3.03 -28.47
N ARG A 63 8.13 -3.49 -29.03
CA ARG A 63 8.52 -4.89 -28.97
C ARG A 63 8.76 -5.36 -27.54
N TYR A 64 9.45 -4.57 -26.72
CA TYR A 64 9.71 -4.91 -25.33
C TYR A 64 8.42 -5.08 -24.52
N LEU A 65 7.43 -4.20 -24.73
CA LEU A 65 6.11 -4.31 -24.11
C LEU A 65 5.39 -5.62 -24.47
N GLY A 66 5.56 -6.11 -25.70
CA GLY A 66 4.91 -7.33 -26.21
C GLY A 66 5.68 -8.62 -25.94
N ALA A 67 7.01 -8.56 -25.85
CA ALA A 67 7.90 -9.73 -25.85
C ALA A 67 8.49 -10.07 -24.48
N THR A 68 8.29 -9.22 -23.46
CA THR A 68 8.85 -9.46 -22.12
C THR A 68 7.74 -9.56 -21.08
N ARG A 69 7.96 -10.40 -20.05
CA ARG A 69 7.08 -10.49 -18.88
C ARG A 69 6.94 -9.13 -18.17
N HIS A 70 8.05 -8.39 -18.06
CA HIS A 70 8.03 -7.04 -17.48
C HIS A 70 7.13 -6.09 -18.29
N GLY A 71 7.27 -6.08 -19.61
CA GLY A 71 6.43 -5.32 -20.53
C GLY A 71 4.96 -5.72 -20.49
N GLU A 72 4.66 -7.01 -20.36
CA GLU A 72 3.29 -7.51 -20.18
C GLU A 72 2.66 -6.99 -18.89
N MET A 73 3.38 -7.02 -17.77
CA MET A 73 2.89 -6.45 -16.51
C MET A 73 2.69 -4.94 -16.61
N ALA A 74 3.56 -4.21 -17.32
CA ALA A 74 3.37 -2.79 -17.59
C ALA A 74 2.10 -2.53 -18.40
N ARG A 75 1.83 -3.31 -19.47
CA ARG A 75 0.57 -3.23 -20.24
C ARG A 75 -0.65 -3.51 -19.38
N LEU A 76 -0.58 -4.52 -18.51
CA LEU A 76 -1.67 -4.84 -17.59
C LEU A 76 -1.95 -3.67 -16.64
N ARG A 77 -0.90 -3.04 -16.08
CA ARG A 77 -1.06 -1.82 -15.26
C ARG A 77 -1.70 -0.67 -16.05
N LEU A 78 -1.32 -0.48 -17.32
CA LEU A 78 -1.90 0.56 -18.19
C LEU A 78 -3.38 0.35 -18.48
N ALA A 79 -3.86 -0.89 -18.52
CA ALA A 79 -5.28 -1.21 -18.71
C ALA A 79 -6.07 -1.19 -17.39
N VAL A 80 -5.54 -1.84 -16.35
CA VAL A 80 -6.26 -2.07 -15.09
C VAL A 80 -6.31 -0.82 -14.20
N ALA A 81 -5.27 0.01 -14.20
CA ALA A 81 -5.24 1.24 -13.40
C ALA A 81 -6.38 2.23 -13.74
N PRO A 82 -6.60 2.61 -15.01
CA PRO A 82 -7.71 3.48 -15.36
C PRO A 82 -9.08 2.81 -15.14
N ALA A 83 -9.19 1.49 -15.37
CA ALA A 83 -10.43 0.76 -15.07
C ALA A 83 -10.76 0.81 -13.57
N ALA A 84 -9.78 0.56 -12.70
CA ALA A 84 -9.95 0.66 -11.25
C ALA A 84 -10.34 2.09 -10.81
N ALA A 85 -9.68 3.11 -11.39
CA ALA A 85 -10.04 4.50 -11.12
C ALA A 85 -11.46 4.84 -11.59
N ALA A 86 -11.87 4.41 -12.78
CA ALA A 86 -13.19 4.64 -13.32
C ALA A 86 -14.28 4.00 -12.45
N VAL A 87 -14.12 2.72 -12.08
CA VAL A 87 -15.05 2.02 -11.18
C VAL A 87 -15.09 2.70 -9.81
N GLY A 88 -13.94 3.05 -9.23
CA GLY A 88 -13.87 3.77 -7.95
C GLY A 88 -14.54 5.15 -8.00
N VAL A 89 -14.37 5.89 -9.10
CA VAL A 89 -15.03 7.18 -9.32
C VAL A 89 -16.54 7.00 -9.42
N LEU A 90 -17.02 6.05 -10.24
CA LEU A 90 -18.44 5.72 -10.40
C LEU A 90 -19.09 5.43 -9.04
N LEU A 91 -18.46 4.60 -8.21
CA LEU A 91 -18.97 4.21 -6.88
C LEU A 91 -18.98 5.35 -5.85
N THR A 92 -18.25 6.45 -6.10
CA THR A 92 -18.23 7.63 -5.22
C THR A 92 -19.13 8.76 -5.71
N LEU A 93 -19.77 8.61 -6.88
CA LEU A 93 -20.76 9.57 -7.37
C LEU A 93 -22.01 9.58 -6.48
N PRO A 94 -22.67 10.74 -6.29
CA PRO A 94 -23.91 10.82 -5.52
C PRO A 94 -25.00 9.86 -6.03
N ARG A 95 -25.08 9.68 -7.36
CA ARG A 95 -26.05 8.79 -8.02
C ARG A 95 -25.87 7.32 -7.65
N ALA A 96 -24.66 6.87 -7.32
CA ALA A 96 -24.42 5.49 -6.86
C ALA A 96 -25.14 5.18 -5.53
N ARG A 97 -25.59 6.19 -4.79
CA ARG A 97 -26.45 6.00 -3.60
C ARG A 97 -27.84 5.46 -3.94
N LEU A 98 -28.29 5.67 -5.18
CA LEU A 98 -29.58 5.20 -5.67
C LEU A 98 -29.52 3.76 -6.21
N TRP A 99 -28.32 3.23 -6.46
CA TRP A 99 -28.15 1.88 -6.99
C TRP A 99 -28.65 0.81 -6.00
N PRO A 100 -29.22 -0.31 -6.50
CA PRO A 100 -29.53 -1.48 -5.69
C PRO A 100 -28.31 -1.96 -4.90
N ARG A 101 -28.54 -2.54 -3.71
CA ARG A 101 -27.45 -3.07 -2.86
C ARG A 101 -26.60 -4.11 -3.61
N ALA A 102 -27.24 -4.99 -4.39
CA ALA A 102 -26.55 -5.98 -5.21
C ALA A 102 -25.61 -5.34 -6.24
N ALA A 103 -26.09 -4.36 -7.01
CA ALA A 103 -25.28 -3.66 -8.02
C ALA A 103 -24.06 -2.94 -7.39
N ARG A 104 -24.24 -2.33 -6.22
CA ARG A 104 -23.11 -1.75 -5.46
C ARG A 104 -22.11 -2.81 -4.99
N GLY A 105 -22.60 -3.96 -4.52
CA GLY A 105 -21.77 -5.08 -4.12
C GLY A 105 -20.92 -5.63 -5.27
N VAL A 106 -21.50 -5.76 -6.47
CA VAL A 106 -20.77 -6.14 -7.69
C VAL A 106 -19.69 -5.13 -8.02
N GLY A 107 -20.01 -3.82 -7.96
CA GLY A 107 -19.01 -2.77 -8.19
C GLY A 107 -17.87 -2.81 -7.17
N ASP A 108 -18.16 -3.07 -5.89
CA ASP A 108 -17.15 -3.21 -4.84
C ASP A 108 -16.24 -4.43 -5.06
N ALA A 109 -16.83 -5.57 -5.42
CA ALA A 109 -16.09 -6.77 -5.76
C ALA A 109 -15.19 -6.56 -6.98
N LEU A 110 -15.71 -5.91 -8.02
CA LEU A 110 -14.94 -5.56 -9.23
C LEU A 110 -13.77 -4.64 -8.88
N LEU A 111 -14.00 -3.59 -8.09
CA LEU A 111 -12.94 -2.67 -7.66
C LEU A 111 -11.86 -3.39 -6.85
N ALA A 112 -12.26 -4.28 -5.93
CA ALA A 112 -11.34 -5.08 -5.15
C ALA A 112 -10.50 -6.02 -6.03
N ALA A 113 -11.14 -6.70 -7.00
CA ALA A 113 -10.45 -7.57 -7.96
C ALA A 113 -9.44 -6.80 -8.82
N LEU A 114 -9.81 -5.60 -9.33
CA LEU A 114 -8.90 -4.75 -10.08
C LEU A 114 -7.72 -4.26 -9.23
N CYS A 115 -7.97 -3.88 -7.97
CA CYS A 115 -6.89 -3.50 -7.05
C CYS A 115 -5.96 -4.68 -6.75
N LEU A 116 -6.51 -5.87 -6.55
CA LEU A 116 -5.73 -7.09 -6.32
C LEU A 116 -4.89 -7.45 -7.55
N ALA A 117 -5.47 -7.36 -8.75
CA ALA A 117 -4.75 -7.58 -10.00
C ALA A 117 -3.57 -6.61 -10.15
N LEU A 118 -3.75 -5.33 -9.80
CA LEU A 118 -2.65 -4.36 -9.78
C LEU A 118 -1.54 -4.77 -8.81
N LEU A 119 -1.88 -5.15 -7.58
CA LEU A 119 -0.88 -5.60 -6.59
C LEU A 119 -0.17 -6.87 -7.04
N TYR A 120 -0.89 -7.80 -7.67
CA TYR A 120 -0.33 -9.03 -8.22
C TYR A 120 0.71 -8.76 -9.31
N THR A 121 0.56 -7.71 -10.12
CA THR A 121 1.60 -7.32 -11.10
C THR A 121 2.92 -6.92 -10.46
N PHE A 122 2.91 -6.44 -9.21
CA PHE A 122 4.15 -6.16 -8.48
C PHE A 122 4.74 -7.45 -7.90
N GLY A 123 3.91 -8.32 -7.33
CA GLY A 123 4.35 -9.63 -6.82
C GLY A 123 5.00 -10.50 -7.89
N LEU A 124 4.46 -10.53 -9.12
CA LEU A 124 5.05 -11.30 -10.23
C LEU A 124 6.42 -10.80 -10.70
N LEU A 125 6.79 -9.57 -10.38
CA LEU A 125 8.08 -8.98 -10.71
C LEU A 125 8.99 -8.87 -9.48
N SER A 126 8.55 -9.35 -8.32
CA SER A 126 9.34 -9.28 -7.10
C SER A 126 10.34 -10.41 -7.01
N HIS A 127 11.30 -10.26 -6.09
CA HIS A 127 12.26 -11.31 -5.76
C HIS A 127 11.56 -12.59 -5.28
N ALA A 128 10.41 -12.48 -4.63
CA ALA A 128 9.64 -13.63 -4.19
C ALA A 128 9.15 -14.50 -5.37
N ALA A 129 8.79 -13.89 -6.51
CA ALA A 129 8.44 -14.65 -7.72
C ALA A 129 9.65 -15.36 -8.35
N ALA A 130 10.87 -14.90 -8.08
CA ALA A 130 12.10 -15.51 -8.58
C ALA A 130 12.57 -16.69 -7.71
N MET A 131 12.14 -16.77 -6.43
CA MET A 131 12.49 -17.87 -5.53
C MET A 131 11.82 -19.21 -5.89
N GLY A 132 10.78 -19.19 -6.73
CA GLY A 132 9.99 -20.38 -7.07
C GLY A 132 9.00 -20.77 -5.96
N GLY A 133 8.03 -21.61 -6.33
CA GLY A 133 6.96 -22.03 -5.42
C GLY A 133 5.87 -20.97 -5.19
N ALA A 134 4.70 -21.42 -4.73
CA ALA A 134 3.55 -20.53 -4.52
C ALA A 134 3.67 -19.69 -3.23
N ALA A 135 4.34 -20.21 -2.20
CA ALA A 135 4.35 -19.60 -0.87
C ALA A 135 5.02 -18.21 -0.83
N PRO A 136 6.23 -17.99 -1.40
CA PRO A 136 6.84 -16.66 -1.44
C PRO A 136 5.98 -15.64 -2.19
N LEU A 137 5.41 -16.03 -3.33
CA LEU A 137 4.53 -15.16 -4.11
C LEU A 137 3.28 -14.74 -3.32
N TRP A 138 2.64 -15.69 -2.62
CA TRP A 138 1.48 -15.38 -1.80
C TRP A 138 1.83 -14.55 -0.57
N ALA A 139 2.97 -14.82 0.08
CA ALA A 139 3.44 -14.02 1.21
C ALA A 139 3.69 -12.57 0.79
N ASP A 140 4.34 -12.36 -0.35
CA ASP A 140 4.57 -11.02 -0.93
C ASP A 140 3.26 -10.32 -1.33
N LEU A 141 2.33 -11.04 -1.96
CA LEU A 141 1.01 -10.49 -2.29
C LEU A 141 0.22 -10.07 -1.03
N VAL A 142 0.20 -10.92 -0.01
CA VAL A 142 -0.45 -10.63 1.28
C VAL A 142 0.23 -9.44 1.96
N HIS A 143 1.56 -9.35 1.90
CA HIS A 143 2.31 -8.20 2.40
C HIS A 143 1.88 -6.90 1.70
N LEU A 144 1.80 -6.91 0.36
CA LEU A 144 1.38 -5.75 -0.43
C LEU A 144 -0.07 -5.34 -0.15
N VAL A 145 -0.97 -6.31 0.02
CA VAL A 145 -2.37 -6.06 0.38
C VAL A 145 -2.46 -5.43 1.77
N ALA A 146 -1.74 -5.97 2.76
CA ALA A 146 -1.70 -5.42 4.12
C ALA A 146 -1.13 -3.99 4.13
N ALA A 147 -0.03 -3.75 3.39
CA ALA A 147 0.58 -2.44 3.23
C ALA A 147 -0.42 -1.42 2.64
N ALA A 148 -1.15 -1.81 1.58
CA ALA A 148 -2.16 -0.97 0.95
C ALA A 148 -3.36 -0.68 1.86
N ALA A 149 -3.82 -1.70 2.59
CA ALA A 149 -4.98 -1.62 3.48
C ALA A 149 -4.72 -0.76 4.73
N TRP A 150 -3.47 -0.67 5.19
CA TRP A 150 -3.07 0.23 6.27
C TRP A 150 -2.76 1.63 5.76
N ALA A 151 -1.79 1.76 4.85
CA ALA A 151 -1.25 3.06 4.51
C ALA A 151 -2.25 3.94 3.74
N GLY A 152 -3.04 3.34 2.86
CA GLY A 152 -4.03 4.04 2.07
C GLY A 152 -5.01 4.85 2.92
N PRO A 153 -5.79 4.19 3.80
CA PRO A 153 -6.71 4.87 4.70
C PRO A 153 -6.08 5.89 5.63
N VAL A 154 -4.87 5.64 6.16
CA VAL A 154 -4.15 6.60 6.99
C VAL A 154 -3.85 7.88 6.21
N VAL A 155 -3.27 7.76 5.01
CA VAL A 155 -2.94 8.92 4.14
C VAL A 155 -4.22 9.69 3.77
N TYR A 156 -5.27 9.01 3.33
CA TYR A 156 -6.51 9.69 2.94
C TYR A 156 -7.19 10.37 4.13
N LEU A 157 -7.24 9.76 5.32
CA LEU A 157 -7.82 10.42 6.49
C LEU A 157 -6.98 11.62 6.96
N ALA A 158 -5.64 11.53 6.87
CA ALA A 158 -4.75 12.64 7.20
C ALA A 158 -4.98 13.87 6.29
N LEU A 159 -5.26 13.63 5.00
CA LEU A 159 -5.57 14.66 4.01
C LEU A 159 -7.01 15.20 4.14
N LEU A 160 -7.99 14.32 4.34
CA LEU A 160 -9.40 14.70 4.50
C LEU A 160 -9.65 15.51 5.78
N GLY A 161 -8.84 15.26 6.82
CA GLY A 161 -9.03 15.82 8.14
C GLY A 161 -10.21 15.20 8.88
N LEU A 162 -10.29 15.52 10.17
CA LEU A 162 -11.28 14.94 11.09
C LEU A 162 -12.30 15.98 11.61
N GLY A 163 -12.09 17.28 11.40
CA GLY A 163 -12.92 18.37 11.92
C GLY A 163 -14.05 18.84 10.98
N PRO A 164 -15.20 19.32 11.51
CA PRO A 164 -16.25 19.95 10.71
C PRO A 164 -15.73 21.19 10.00
N ARG A 165 -15.90 21.25 8.66
CA ARG A 165 -15.96 22.55 7.99
C ARG A 165 -17.23 23.22 8.49
N ALA A 166 -17.11 24.49 8.89
CA ALA A 166 -18.23 25.36 9.16
C ALA A 166 -19.12 25.44 7.91
N ALA A 167 -20.10 24.55 7.81
CA ALA A 167 -21.26 24.75 6.98
C ALA A 167 -22.34 25.39 7.85
N PRO A 168 -23.21 26.26 7.30
CA PRO A 168 -24.14 27.07 8.08
C PRO A 168 -24.97 26.20 9.01
N ALA A 169 -25.11 26.67 10.25
CA ALA A 169 -25.80 25.98 11.32
C ALA A 169 -27.28 25.72 10.95
N SER A 170 -27.58 24.50 10.52
CA SER A 170 -28.93 23.96 10.52
C SER A 170 -28.90 22.50 11.01
N GLY A 171 -29.45 22.30 12.21
CA GLY A 171 -29.88 21.02 12.78
C GLY A 171 -28.88 19.86 12.85
N GLY A 172 -28.27 19.60 14.01
CA GLY A 172 -27.67 18.31 14.40
C GLY A 172 -26.49 17.76 13.55
N ALA A 173 -26.14 18.40 12.44
CA ALA A 173 -25.08 18.00 11.51
C ALA A 173 -23.66 17.95 12.14
N PRO A 174 -23.27 18.86 13.06
CA PRO A 174 -21.94 18.83 13.69
C PRO A 174 -21.72 17.56 14.51
N ALA A 175 -22.73 17.15 15.30
CA ALA A 175 -22.66 15.95 16.14
C ALA A 175 -22.56 14.67 15.29
N ARG A 176 -23.41 14.52 14.25
CA ARG A 176 -23.36 13.35 13.36
C ARG A 176 -22.03 13.22 12.62
N ALA A 177 -21.44 14.35 12.20
CA ALA A 177 -20.16 14.35 11.52
C ALA A 177 -18.99 14.01 12.45
N ALA A 178 -19.04 14.45 13.71
CA ALA A 178 -18.08 14.02 14.75
C ALA A 178 -18.14 12.51 14.99
N THR A 179 -19.35 11.93 15.10
CA THR A 179 -19.54 10.48 15.27
C THR A 179 -19.10 9.67 14.03
N ALA A 180 -19.23 10.22 12.83
CA ALA A 180 -18.76 9.58 11.60
C ALA A 180 -17.22 9.54 11.53
N ALA A 181 -16.55 10.63 11.90
CA ALA A 181 -15.09 10.72 11.95
C ALA A 181 -14.51 9.75 12.99
N GLN A 182 -15.07 9.70 14.20
CA GLN A 182 -14.66 8.77 15.26
C GLN A 182 -14.78 7.31 14.83
N ARG A 183 -15.91 6.93 14.20
CA ARG A 183 -16.09 5.58 13.66
C ARG A 183 -15.11 5.24 12.55
N ALA A 184 -14.82 6.20 11.67
CA ALA A 184 -13.85 6.02 10.59
C ALA A 184 -12.43 5.78 11.13
N VAL A 185 -11.95 6.62 12.05
CA VAL A 185 -10.62 6.45 12.66
C VAL A 185 -10.55 5.14 13.45
N ALA A 186 -11.57 4.81 14.26
CA ALA A 186 -11.58 3.55 15.01
C ALA A 186 -11.59 2.31 14.10
N ARG A 187 -12.15 2.40 12.89
CA ARG A 187 -12.05 1.32 11.89
C ARG A 187 -10.68 1.28 11.23
N VAL A 188 -10.12 2.42 10.82
CA VAL A 188 -8.74 2.51 10.30
C VAL A 188 -7.74 1.93 11.29
N SER A 189 -7.86 2.29 12.58
CA SER A 189 -6.95 1.80 13.62
C SER A 189 -7.01 0.27 13.75
N ARG A 190 -8.21 -0.34 13.76
CA ARG A 190 -8.36 -1.80 13.83
C ARG A 190 -7.76 -2.51 12.62
N ILE A 191 -8.05 -2.01 11.42
CA ILE A 191 -7.47 -2.54 10.17
C ILE A 191 -5.96 -2.38 10.18
N GLY A 192 -5.47 -1.22 10.63
CA GLY A 192 -4.04 -0.92 10.77
C GLY A 192 -3.34 -1.90 11.70
N THR A 193 -3.90 -2.19 12.88
CA THR A 193 -3.31 -3.16 13.82
C THR A 193 -3.18 -4.55 13.21
N VAL A 194 -4.24 -5.05 12.55
CA VAL A 194 -4.21 -6.36 11.88
C VAL A 194 -3.21 -6.35 10.73
N ALA A 195 -3.22 -5.31 9.90
CA ALA A 195 -2.30 -5.16 8.78
C ALA A 195 -0.84 -5.10 9.23
N VAL A 196 -0.52 -4.38 10.32
CA VAL A 196 0.83 -4.33 10.91
C VAL A 196 1.29 -5.72 11.35
N ALA A 197 0.43 -6.50 12.02
CA ALA A 197 0.76 -7.86 12.40
C ALA A 197 1.06 -8.74 11.17
N VAL A 198 0.23 -8.65 10.13
CA VAL A 198 0.45 -9.37 8.86
C VAL A 198 1.74 -8.93 8.18
N LEU A 199 2.06 -7.62 8.17
CA LEU A 199 3.29 -7.08 7.60
C LEU A 199 4.54 -7.58 8.33
N LEU A 200 4.50 -7.67 9.66
CA LEU A 200 5.59 -8.24 10.45
C LEU A 200 5.82 -9.70 10.10
N LEU A 201 4.76 -10.51 10.07
CA LEU A 201 4.86 -11.95 9.77
C LEU A 201 5.35 -12.22 8.34
N THR A 202 4.71 -11.60 7.35
CA THR A 202 5.08 -11.77 5.94
C THR A 202 6.44 -11.14 5.62
N GLY A 203 6.79 -10.02 6.25
CA GLY A 203 8.10 -9.38 6.11
C GLY A 203 9.22 -10.24 6.70
N ALA A 204 9.00 -10.84 7.88
CA ALA A 204 9.93 -11.78 8.47
C ALA A 204 10.11 -13.03 7.60
N PHE A 205 9.01 -13.62 7.11
CA PHE A 205 9.05 -14.74 6.18
C PHE A 205 9.87 -14.39 4.93
N ASN A 206 9.57 -13.26 4.27
CA ASN A 206 10.29 -12.82 3.07
C ASN A 206 11.77 -12.55 3.33
N ALA A 207 12.12 -11.98 4.49
CA ALA A 207 13.52 -11.75 4.88
C ALA A 207 14.27 -13.09 5.06
N LEU A 208 13.65 -14.06 5.72
CA LEU A 208 14.22 -15.38 5.95
C LEU A 208 14.33 -16.19 4.66
N THR A 209 13.37 -16.10 3.73
CA THR A 209 13.48 -16.76 2.43
C THR A 209 14.61 -16.19 1.56
N HIS A 210 14.98 -14.93 1.77
CA HIS A 210 16.06 -14.30 1.00
C HIS A 210 17.46 -14.44 1.66
N ALA A 211 17.52 -14.80 2.95
CA ALA A 211 18.76 -14.85 3.72
C ALA A 211 19.40 -16.24 3.69
N SER A 212 20.14 -16.56 2.62
CA SER A 212 20.87 -17.83 2.50
C SER A 212 22.06 -17.95 3.46
N GLU A 213 22.79 -16.85 3.65
CA GLU A 213 23.89 -16.71 4.62
C GLU A 213 23.70 -15.44 5.46
N PRO A 214 23.28 -15.54 6.74
CA PRO A 214 22.85 -14.38 7.53
C PRO A 214 23.90 -13.26 7.64
N ALA A 215 25.18 -13.61 7.82
CA ALA A 215 26.26 -12.63 7.98
C ALA A 215 26.59 -11.89 6.67
N VAL A 216 26.64 -12.61 5.55
CA VAL A 216 26.88 -12.03 4.21
C VAL A 216 25.66 -11.23 3.75
N PHE A 217 24.46 -11.76 3.99
CA PHE A 217 23.21 -11.09 3.69
C PHE A 217 23.09 -9.76 4.44
N ALA A 218 23.38 -9.73 5.75
CA ALA A 218 23.24 -8.54 6.59
C ALA A 218 24.18 -7.39 6.17
N THR A 219 25.37 -7.70 5.67
CA THR A 219 26.37 -6.70 5.26
C THR A 219 26.28 -6.30 3.80
N SER A 220 25.54 -7.06 2.98
CA SER A 220 25.32 -6.78 1.55
C SER A 220 24.58 -5.46 1.29
N ALA A 221 24.60 -4.99 0.03
CA ALA A 221 23.81 -3.83 -0.38
C ALA A 221 22.31 -4.02 -0.15
N TYR A 222 21.81 -5.25 -0.34
CA TYR A 222 20.44 -5.64 -0.02
C TYR A 222 20.17 -5.57 1.48
N GLY A 223 21.06 -6.14 2.30
CA GLY A 223 20.97 -6.13 3.77
C GLY A 223 20.93 -4.72 4.35
N ARG A 224 21.83 -3.83 3.90
CA ARG A 224 21.82 -2.40 4.29
C ARG A 224 20.50 -1.72 3.92
N SER A 225 19.97 -2.02 2.73
CA SER A 225 18.67 -1.52 2.29
C SER A 225 17.52 -2.04 3.16
N LEU A 226 17.59 -3.30 3.59
CA LEU A 226 16.65 -3.90 4.51
C LEU A 226 16.72 -3.25 5.91
N TRP A 227 17.92 -3.00 6.44
CA TRP A 227 18.09 -2.29 7.72
C TRP A 227 17.46 -0.91 7.70
N LEU A 228 17.67 -0.14 6.63
CA LEU A 228 17.04 1.17 6.48
C LEU A 228 15.51 1.07 6.42
N LYS A 229 14.97 0.08 5.68
CA LYS A 229 13.52 -0.19 5.65
C LYS A 229 12.98 -0.53 7.03
N LEU A 230 13.67 -1.37 7.79
CA LEU A 230 13.28 -1.76 9.15
C LEU A 230 13.33 -0.58 10.13
N ALA A 231 14.37 0.26 10.06
CA ALA A 231 14.48 1.47 10.88
C ALA A 231 13.34 2.46 10.60
N LEU A 232 13.04 2.72 9.32
CA LEU A 232 11.90 3.56 8.93
C LEU A 232 10.56 2.95 9.35
N PHE A 233 10.40 1.64 9.17
CA PHE A 233 9.19 0.93 9.59
C PHE A 233 9.00 1.01 11.11
N ALA A 234 10.06 0.83 11.91
CA ALA A 234 10.01 0.98 13.35
C ALA A 234 9.55 2.39 13.78
N LEU A 235 10.05 3.43 13.11
CA LEU A 235 9.60 4.80 13.37
C LEU A 235 8.10 4.98 13.06
N VAL A 236 7.61 4.42 11.95
CA VAL A 236 6.18 4.40 11.64
C VAL A 236 5.40 3.66 12.72
N LEU A 237 5.88 2.50 13.20
CA LEU A 237 5.22 1.71 14.24
C LEU A 237 5.09 2.48 15.55
N VAL A 238 6.12 3.21 15.98
CA VAL A 238 6.05 4.04 17.19
C VAL A 238 4.94 5.08 17.08
N VAL A 239 4.86 5.78 15.94
CA VAL A 239 3.81 6.79 15.70
C VAL A 239 2.43 6.13 15.61
N ALA A 240 2.31 5.02 14.90
CA ALA A 240 1.06 4.27 14.74
C ALA A 240 0.56 3.70 16.08
N ALA A 241 1.45 3.18 16.93
CA ALA A 241 1.14 2.75 18.29
C ALA A 241 0.67 3.92 19.15
N GLY A 242 1.34 5.08 19.08
CA GLY A 242 0.87 6.30 19.72
C GLY A 242 -0.54 6.70 19.25
N ASN A 243 -0.81 6.58 17.95
CA ASN A 243 -2.14 6.83 17.39
C ASN A 243 -3.20 5.88 17.93
N ALA A 244 -2.90 4.58 17.98
CA ALA A 244 -3.84 3.55 18.43
C ALA A 244 -4.11 3.60 19.94
N PHE A 245 -3.06 3.75 20.77
CA PHE A 245 -3.15 3.57 22.22
C PHE A 245 -3.26 4.87 23.02
N ALA A 246 -2.82 6.01 22.49
CA ALA A 246 -2.87 7.29 23.21
C ALA A 246 -3.83 8.29 22.55
N TRP A 247 -3.63 8.59 21.26
CA TRP A 247 -4.35 9.68 20.60
C TRP A 247 -5.79 9.33 20.21
N LEU A 248 -6.05 8.10 19.76
CA LEU A 248 -7.39 7.65 19.45
C LEU A 248 -8.30 7.63 20.69
N PRO A 249 -7.93 7.00 21.83
CA PRO A 249 -8.76 7.04 23.04
C PRO A 249 -9.02 8.48 23.52
N ARG A 250 -8.02 9.36 23.45
CA ARG A 250 -8.19 10.78 23.78
C ARG A 250 -9.18 11.47 22.84
N PHE A 251 -9.12 11.21 21.54
CA PHE A 251 -10.06 11.76 20.56
C PHE A 251 -11.49 11.25 20.79
N LEU A 252 -11.65 9.97 21.17
CA LEU A 252 -12.96 9.41 21.50
C LEU A 252 -13.58 10.07 22.74
N ARG A 253 -12.76 10.41 23.75
CA ARG A 253 -13.22 11.05 24.99
C ARG A 253 -13.44 12.56 24.87
N THR A 254 -12.53 13.27 24.22
CA THR A 254 -12.51 14.75 24.21
C THR A 254 -13.17 15.37 22.98
N HIS A 255 -13.44 14.57 21.95
CA HIS A 255 -13.89 15.03 20.63
C HIS A 255 -12.98 16.06 19.95
N ASP A 256 -11.79 16.35 20.48
CA ASP A 256 -10.78 17.21 19.84
C ASP A 256 -9.94 16.39 18.86
N PRO A 257 -10.08 16.58 17.54
CA PRO A 257 -9.33 15.83 16.55
C PRO A 257 -7.89 16.32 16.38
N ARG A 258 -7.53 17.50 16.88
CA ARG A 258 -6.28 18.19 16.47
C ARG A 258 -5.01 17.38 16.81
N PRO A 259 -4.84 16.83 18.03
CA PRO A 259 -3.62 16.08 18.38
C PRO A 259 -3.49 14.81 17.54
N LEU A 260 -4.58 14.05 17.44
CA LEU A 260 -4.64 12.84 16.62
C LEU A 260 -4.36 13.15 15.14
N LEU A 261 -4.97 14.19 14.58
CA LEU A 261 -4.78 14.55 13.17
C LEU A 261 -3.32 14.95 12.87
N ARG A 262 -2.64 15.65 13.78
CA ARG A 262 -1.21 15.96 13.63
C ARG A 262 -0.37 14.69 13.60
N SER A 263 -0.62 13.78 14.54
CA SER A 263 0.10 12.51 14.62
C SER A 263 -0.21 11.58 13.43
N MET A 264 -1.46 11.54 12.94
CA MET A 264 -1.83 10.82 11.71
C MET A 264 -1.17 11.40 10.45
N ARG A 265 -0.97 12.73 10.40
CA ARG A 265 -0.23 13.36 9.29
C ARG A 265 1.25 13.01 9.33
N LEU A 266 1.85 12.92 10.51
CA LEU A 266 3.20 12.40 10.68
C LEU A 266 3.29 10.94 10.25
N GLU A 267 2.37 10.08 10.70
CA GLU A 267 2.29 8.67 10.27
C GLU A 267 2.17 8.56 8.75
N ALA A 268 1.27 9.34 8.13
CA ALA A 268 1.10 9.37 6.69
C ALA A 268 2.37 9.83 5.94
N ALA A 269 3.05 10.86 6.45
CA ALA A 269 4.30 11.35 5.85
C ALA A 269 5.42 10.29 5.94
N LEU A 270 5.56 9.63 7.09
CA LEU A 270 6.52 8.55 7.29
C LEU A 270 6.20 7.34 6.42
N LEU A 271 4.93 6.98 6.27
CA LEU A 271 4.50 5.91 5.35
C LEU A 271 4.83 6.25 3.91
N VAL A 272 4.53 7.48 3.45
CA VAL A 272 4.89 7.92 2.09
C VAL A 272 6.41 7.88 1.90
N ALA A 273 7.19 8.38 2.86
CA ALA A 273 8.65 8.30 2.82
C ALA A 273 9.13 6.85 2.75
N LEU A 274 8.59 5.96 3.58
CA LEU A 274 8.89 4.53 3.58
C LEU A 274 8.62 3.90 2.21
N PHE A 275 7.49 4.20 1.56
CA PHE A 275 7.21 3.65 0.22
C PHE A 275 8.13 4.20 -0.86
N VAL A 276 8.44 5.50 -0.83
CA VAL A 276 9.37 6.12 -1.78
C VAL A 276 10.75 5.49 -1.64
N VAL A 277 11.28 5.45 -0.42
CA VAL A 277 12.56 4.81 -0.11
C VAL A 277 12.53 3.33 -0.49
N THR A 278 11.46 2.61 -0.15
CA THR A 278 11.33 1.19 -0.50
C THR A 278 11.36 0.97 -2.01
N GLY A 279 10.64 1.78 -2.79
CA GLY A 279 10.62 1.68 -4.25
C GLY A 279 11.98 1.94 -4.90
N PHE A 280 12.77 2.88 -4.36
CA PHE A 280 14.15 3.09 -4.80
C PHE A 280 15.06 1.93 -4.39
N LEU A 281 14.93 1.43 -3.17
CA LEU A 281 15.80 0.39 -2.63
C LEU A 281 15.52 -1.02 -3.17
N THR A 282 14.33 -1.26 -3.74
CA THR A 282 13.97 -2.57 -4.32
C THR A 282 14.71 -2.90 -5.61
N THR A 283 15.49 -1.97 -6.18
CA THR A 283 16.33 -2.23 -7.37
C THR A 283 17.66 -2.90 -7.04
N ALA A 284 18.01 -3.08 -5.76
CA ALA A 284 19.22 -3.78 -5.36
C ALA A 284 19.10 -5.29 -5.63
N ALA A 285 20.06 -5.85 -6.36
CA ALA A 285 20.13 -7.28 -6.61
C ALA A 285 20.33 -8.07 -5.30
N LEU A 286 19.68 -9.23 -5.19
CA LEU A 286 19.98 -10.20 -4.13
C LEU A 286 21.45 -10.65 -4.25
N PRO A 287 22.18 -10.80 -3.13
CA PRO A 287 23.49 -11.43 -3.16
C PRO A 287 23.33 -12.87 -3.70
N HIS A 288 23.91 -13.18 -4.86
CA HIS A 288 23.83 -14.53 -5.43
C HIS A 288 24.83 -15.43 -4.70
N GLY A 289 24.31 -16.34 -3.86
CA GLY A 289 25.15 -17.22 -3.04
C GLY A 289 24.56 -18.56 -2.62
N ALA A 290 23.27 -18.85 -2.77
CA ALA A 290 22.79 -20.21 -2.47
C ALA A 290 21.55 -20.61 -3.26
N ASP A 291 21.46 -21.91 -3.49
CA ASP A 291 20.36 -22.61 -4.13
C ASP A 291 18.99 -22.10 -3.66
N ALA A 292 18.07 -21.90 -4.60
CA ALA A 292 16.66 -21.54 -4.36
C ALA A 292 15.87 -22.62 -3.57
N SER A 293 16.55 -23.60 -2.99
CA SER A 293 16.02 -24.73 -2.22
C SER A 293 16.06 -24.53 -0.70
N THR A 294 16.57 -23.40 -0.19
CA THR A 294 16.65 -23.16 1.26
C THR A 294 15.30 -22.73 1.84
N ASP A 295 14.79 -23.53 2.78
CA ASP A 295 13.52 -23.30 3.48
C ASP A 295 13.65 -22.17 4.54
N ALA A 296 12.61 -21.37 4.72
CA ALA A 296 12.61 -20.24 5.67
C ALA A 296 12.89 -20.70 7.11
N LEU A 297 12.45 -21.91 7.47
CA LEU A 297 12.70 -22.51 8.78
C LEU A 297 14.18 -22.87 8.98
N GLU A 298 14.85 -23.33 7.94
CA GLU A 298 16.27 -23.65 8.00
C GLU A 298 17.10 -22.37 8.16
N ASN A 299 16.75 -21.30 7.44
CA ASN A 299 17.41 -20.00 7.60
C ASN A 299 17.14 -19.38 8.98
N LEU A 300 15.95 -19.60 9.56
CA LEU A 300 15.67 -19.21 10.94
C LEU A 300 16.58 -19.95 11.92
N ARG A 301 16.74 -21.27 11.79
CA ARG A 301 17.65 -22.08 12.63
C ARG A 301 19.09 -21.59 12.54
N ARG A 302 19.58 -21.33 11.32
CA ARG A 302 20.93 -20.80 11.09
C ARG A 302 21.12 -19.41 11.70
N SER A 303 20.11 -18.55 11.61
CA SER A 303 20.13 -17.21 12.20
C SER A 303 20.17 -17.24 13.73
N LEU A 304 19.39 -18.15 14.34
CA LEU A 304 19.41 -18.37 15.80
C LEU A 304 20.76 -18.91 16.26
N ALA A 305 21.30 -19.92 15.56
CA ALA A 305 22.61 -20.48 15.88
C ALA A 305 23.74 -19.44 15.78
N ALA A 306 23.71 -18.56 14.78
CA ALA A 306 24.69 -17.47 14.63
C ALA A 306 24.60 -16.43 15.76
N LEU A 307 23.44 -16.31 16.42
CA LEU A 307 23.20 -15.45 17.57
C LEU A 307 23.43 -16.17 18.91
N GLY A 308 23.81 -17.44 18.90
CA GLY A 308 24.06 -18.24 20.09
C GLY A 308 22.80 -18.80 20.78
N PHE A 309 21.69 -18.92 20.06
CA PHE A 309 20.45 -19.56 20.52
C PHE A 309 20.30 -20.99 19.99
#